data_AF-A0A524Q3T2-F1
#
_entry.id   AF-A0A524Q3T2-F1
#
_cell.length_a   1.000
_cell.length_b   1.000
_cell.length_c   1.000
_cell.angle_alpha   90.00
_cell.angle_beta   90.00
_cell.angle_gamma   90.00
#
_symmetry.space_group_name_H-M   'P 1'
#
loop_
_entity.id
_entity.type
_entity.pdbx_description
1 polymer ?
#
loop_
_entity_poly.entity_id
_entity_poly.type
_entity_poly.pdbx_seq_one_letter_code
_entity_poly.pdbx_strand_id
1 'polypeptide(L)'
;MKFNIKWFSVTTMIIGTTPLLILFIWCSINGFGLEGVRLFESIHPSGGFSIVDNFGGSFPSRIPGILINTLYAATDSLIAGFGFSAIYNFFIDKFETGKSGK
;
A
#
# COMPACT_ATOMS: atom_id res chain seq x y z
N MET A 1 -15.12 7.92 20.12
CA MET A 1 -13.87 8.68 19.87
C MET A 1 -13.62 8.66 18.38
N LYS A 2 -13.43 9.82 17.73
CA LYS A 2 -13.22 9.91 16.28
C LYS A 2 -11.74 9.71 15.93
N PHE A 3 -11.45 9.11 14.78
CA PHE A 3 -10.09 9.07 14.26
C PHE A 3 -9.70 10.40 13.65
N ASN A 4 -8.45 10.83 13.90
CA ASN A 4 -7.82 11.86 13.12
C ASN A 4 -7.41 11.26 11.77
N ILE A 5 -8.22 11.52 10.74
CA ILE A 5 -8.07 10.92 9.41
C ILE A 5 -6.65 11.12 8.86
N LYS A 6 -6.06 12.31 9.01
CA LYS A 6 -4.72 12.60 8.47
C LYS A 6 -3.66 11.69 9.08
N TRP A 7 -3.60 11.63 10.40
CA TRP A 7 -2.58 10.86 11.10
C TRP A 7 -2.80 9.35 10.94
N PHE A 8 -4.06 8.90 10.99
CA PHE A 8 -4.37 7.48 10.78
C PHE A 8 -3.99 7.01 9.36
N SER A 9 -4.30 7.80 8.34
CA SER A 9 -3.92 7.47 6.96
C SER A 9 -2.41 7.42 6.77
N VAL A 10 -1.66 8.36 7.37
CA VAL A 10 -0.20 8.36 7.32
C VAL A 10 0.38 7.14 8.03
N THR A 11 -0.15 6.76 9.20
CA THR A 11 0.28 5.56 9.90
C THR A 11 -0.01 4.30 9.09
N THR A 12 -1.20 4.20 8.49
CA THR A 12 -1.58 3.07 7.62
C THR A 12 -0.68 3.00 6.39
N MET A 13 -0.36 4.15 5.78
CA MET A 13 0.59 4.24 4.69
C MET A 13 1.95 3.67 5.09
N ILE A 14 2.53 4.11 6.21
CA ILE A 14 3.85 3.62 6.66
C ILE A 14 3.80 2.11 6.93
N ILE A 15 2.82 1.65 7.69
CA ILE A 15 2.69 0.22 8.08
C ILE A 15 2.43 -0.67 6.86
N GLY A 16 1.67 -0.22 5.87
CA GLY A 16 1.43 -0.98 4.64
C GLY A 16 2.61 -0.96 3.67
N THR A 17 3.28 0.19 3.53
CA THR A 17 4.36 0.38 2.55
C THR A 17 5.66 -0.29 3.00
N THR A 18 6.04 -0.16 4.27
CA THR A 18 7.35 -0.64 4.74
C THR A 18 7.57 -2.15 4.53
N PRO A 19 6.63 -3.04 4.89
CA PRO A 19 6.78 -4.47 4.63
C PRO A 19 6.82 -4.80 3.14
N LEU A 20 6.01 -4.12 2.32
CA LEU A 20 5.99 -4.32 0.87
C LEU A 20 7.29 -3.86 0.21
N LEU A 21 7.86 -2.73 0.64
CA LEU A 21 9.17 -2.28 0.19
C LEU A 21 10.27 -3.31 0.51
N ILE A 22 10.28 -3.86 1.73
CA ILE A 22 11.22 -4.92 2.12
C ILE A 22 11.03 -6.14 1.20
N LEU A 23 9.78 -6.53 0.95
CA LEU A 23 9.46 -7.65 0.06
C LEU A 23 9.92 -7.40 -1.39
N PHE A 24 9.74 -6.20 -1.93
CA PHE A 24 10.21 -5.85 -3.29
C PHE A 24 11.72 -5.89 -3.41
N ILE A 25 12.45 -5.37 -2.41
CA ILE A 25 13.91 -5.44 -2.36
C ILE A 25 14.37 -6.89 -2.26
N TRP A 26 13.75 -7.69 -1.38
CA TRP A 26 14.15 -9.08 -1.17
C TRP A 26 13.84 -9.95 -2.39
N CYS A 27 12.69 -9.71 -3.03
CA CYS A 27 12.34 -10.29 -4.30
C CYS A 27 13.43 -9.94 -5.32
N SER A 28 13.76 -8.67 -5.51
CA SER A 28 14.77 -8.23 -6.47
C SER A 28 16.15 -8.89 -6.30
N ILE A 29 16.56 -9.26 -5.09
CA ILE A 29 17.87 -9.90 -4.83
C ILE A 29 17.80 -11.42 -4.99
N ASN A 30 16.82 -12.07 -4.34
CA ASN A 30 16.81 -13.53 -4.13
C ASN A 30 15.61 -14.26 -4.75
N GLY A 31 14.64 -13.52 -5.32
CA GLY A 31 13.43 -14.09 -5.93
C GLY A 31 12.38 -14.54 -4.92
N PHE A 32 12.60 -14.25 -3.63
CA PHE A 32 11.63 -14.55 -2.59
C PHE A 32 10.36 -13.71 -2.77
N GLY A 33 9.19 -14.34 -2.71
CA GLY A 33 7.92 -13.64 -2.88
C GLY A 33 7.62 -13.23 -4.33
N LEU A 34 8.31 -13.82 -5.32
CA LEU A 34 8.11 -13.52 -6.75
C LEU A 34 6.64 -13.60 -7.18
N GLU A 35 5.90 -14.61 -6.73
CA GLU A 35 4.47 -14.75 -7.04
C GLU A 35 3.64 -13.60 -6.46
N GLY A 36 3.97 -13.15 -5.24
CA GLY A 36 3.34 -12.01 -4.61
C GLY A 36 3.62 -10.70 -5.34
N VAL A 37 4.88 -10.48 -5.76
CA VAL A 37 5.25 -9.31 -6.57
C VAL A 37 4.60 -9.36 -7.95
N ARG A 38 4.54 -10.53 -8.58
CA ARG A 38 3.88 -10.72 -9.88
C ARG A 38 2.38 -10.44 -9.80
N LEU A 39 1.73 -10.87 -8.71
CA LEU A 39 0.33 -10.53 -8.46
C LEU A 39 0.17 -9.02 -8.28
N PHE A 40 1.05 -8.39 -7.50
CA PHE A 40 1.03 -6.94 -7.29
C PHE A 40 1.18 -6.16 -8.61
N GLU A 41 2.14 -6.54 -9.46
CA GLU A 41 2.37 -5.94 -10.77
C GLU A 41 1.27 -6.29 -11.80
N SER A 42 0.49 -7.35 -11.59
CA SER A 42 -0.67 -7.64 -12.44
C SER A 42 -1.82 -6.65 -12.24
N ILE A 43 -1.90 -6.05 -11.05
CA ILE A 43 -2.89 -5.04 -10.69
C ILE A 43 -2.37 -3.64 -11.02
N HIS A 44 -1.05 -3.44 -10.91
CA HIS A 44 -0.39 -2.16 -11.11
C HIS A 44 0.50 -2.17 -12.36
N PRO A 45 0.14 -1.43 -13.42
CA PRO A 45 0.94 -1.39 -14.63
C PRO A 45 2.32 -0.78 -14.35
N SER A 46 3.37 -1.57 -14.50
CA SER A 46 4.76 -1.18 -14.23
C SER A 46 5.44 -0.41 -15.38
N GLY A 47 4.75 -0.23 -16.51
CA GLY A 47 5.25 0.57 -17.65
C GLY A 47 6.53 0.04 -18.31
N GLY A 48 6.84 -1.25 -18.13
CA GLY A 48 8.08 -1.87 -18.62
C GLY A 48 9.22 -1.93 -17.58
N PHE A 49 9.01 -1.40 -16.38
CA PHE A 49 9.97 -1.46 -15.27
C PHE A 49 9.68 -2.59 -14.27
N SER A 50 8.95 -3.63 -14.69
CA SER A 50 8.62 -4.79 -13.84
C SER A 50 9.88 -5.41 -13.21
N ILE A 51 9.83 -5.69 -11.90
CA ILE A 51 10.89 -6.42 -11.19
C ILE A 51 10.95 -7.86 -11.72
N VAL A 52 9.80 -8.44 -12.05
CA VAL A 52 9.65 -9.83 -12.50
C VAL A 52 10.19 -10.01 -13.92
N ASP A 53 9.87 -9.10 -14.84
CA ASP A 53 10.36 -9.19 -16.21
C ASP A 53 11.86 -8.89 -16.30
N ASN A 54 12.38 -8.04 -15.41
CA ASN A 54 13.81 -7.70 -15.34
C ASN A 54 14.61 -8.64 -14.44
N PHE A 55 14.03 -9.77 -14.01
CA PHE A 55 14.66 -10.73 -13.10
C PHE A 55 15.85 -11.48 -13.71
N GLY A 56 15.97 -11.51 -15.04
CA GLY A 56 17.16 -12.03 -15.74
C GLY A 56 18.28 -10.98 -15.91
N GLY A 57 17.99 -9.71 -15.64
CA GLY A 57 18.91 -8.59 -15.83
C GLY A 57 19.76 -8.27 -14.60
N SER A 58 20.54 -7.20 -14.68
CA SER A 58 21.35 -6.70 -13.56
C SER A 58 20.48 -6.07 -12.47
N PHE A 59 20.89 -6.14 -11.20
CA PHE A 59 20.15 -5.54 -10.08
C PHE A 59 19.75 -4.05 -10.30
N PRO A 60 20.61 -3.18 -10.88
CA PRO A 60 20.25 -1.79 -11.15
C PRO A 60 19.04 -1.61 -12.06
N SER A 61 18.76 -2.53 -12.99
CA SER A 61 17.58 -2.42 -13.87
C SER A 61 16.26 -2.66 -13.13
N ARG A 62 16.31 -3.20 -11.90
CA ARG A 62 15.15 -3.50 -11.06
C ARG A 62 14.83 -2.38 -10.07
N ILE A 63 15.75 -1.45 -9.83
CA ILE A 63 15.56 -0.32 -8.90
C ILE A 63 14.35 0.54 -9.30
N PRO A 64 14.15 0.91 -10.58
CA PRO A 64 12.96 1.67 -10.99
C PRO A 64 11.65 0.93 -10.66
N GLY A 65 11.61 -0.39 -10.84
CA GLY A 65 10.45 -1.23 -10.49
C GLY A 65 10.15 -1.24 -9.00
N ILE A 66 11.17 -1.36 -8.16
CA ILE A 66 11.01 -1.28 -6.69
C ILE A 66 10.38 0.06 -6.29
N LEU A 67 10.86 1.17 -6.87
CA LEU A 67 10.34 2.51 -6.56
C LEU A 67 8.88 2.67 -7.01
N ILE A 68 8.55 2.27 -8.24
CA ILE A 68 7.19 2.36 -8.77
C ILE A 68 6.23 1.50 -7.94
N ASN A 69 6.59 0.25 -7.65
CA ASN A 69 5.75 -0.65 -6.86
C ASN A 69 5.56 -0.13 -5.42
N THR A 70 6.60 0.47 -4.85
CA THR A 70 6.52 1.10 -3.52
C THR A 70 5.60 2.32 -3.51
N LEU A 71 5.61 3.14 -4.56
CA LEU A 71 4.70 4.27 -4.69
C LEU A 71 3.24 3.80 -4.78
N TYR A 72 2.96 2.78 -5.59
CA TYR A 72 1.62 2.18 -5.65
C TYR A 72 1.18 1.63 -4.28
N ALA A 73 2.05 0.88 -3.60
CA ALA A 73 1.78 0.35 -2.27
C ALA A 73 1.49 1.46 -1.24
N ALA A 74 2.19 2.59 -1.33
CA ALA A 74 1.96 3.75 -0.48
C ALA A 74 0.63 4.42 -0.78
N THR A 75 0.30 4.60 -2.06
CA THR A 75 -0.98 5.17 -2.48
C THR A 75 -2.14 4.29 -2.03
N ASP A 76 -2.09 2.98 -2.25
CA ASP A 76 -3.12 2.04 -1.84
C ASP A 76 -3.34 2.04 -0.33
N SER A 77 -2.24 1.98 0.42
CA SER A 77 -2.29 1.97 1.90
C SER A 77 -2.82 3.30 2.45
N LEU A 78 -2.50 4.42 1.79
CA LEU A 78 -3.01 5.73 2.14
C LEU A 78 -4.52 5.82 1.86
N ILE A 79 -4.97 5.39 0.68
CA ILE A 79 -6.40 5.37 0.31
C ILE A 79 -7.18 4.47 1.26
N ALA A 80 -6.65 3.28 1.59
CA ALA A 80 -7.26 2.37 2.55
C ALA A 80 -7.38 3.03 3.95
N GLY A 81 -6.33 3.71 4.41
CA GLY A 81 -6.35 4.45 5.67
C GLY A 81 -7.38 5.59 5.68
N PHE A 82 -7.51 6.33 4.58
CA PHE A 82 -8.50 7.39 4.42
C PHE A 82 -9.92 6.83 4.41
N GLY A 83 -10.17 5.80 3.59
CA GLY A 83 -11.47 5.16 3.47
C GLY A 83 -11.94 4.57 4.80
N PHE A 84 -11.06 3.83 5.48
CA PHE A 84 -11.38 3.24 6.78
C PHE A 84 -11.69 4.30 7.84
N SER A 85 -10.85 5.34 7.93
CA SER A 85 -11.07 6.43 8.89
C SER A 85 -12.37 7.19 8.62
N ALA A 86 -12.68 7.47 7.36
CA ALA A 86 -13.89 8.18 6.95
C ALA A 86 -15.14 7.35 7.28
N ILE A 87 -15.14 6.06 6.94
CA ILE A 87 -16.25 5.15 7.23
C ILE A 87 -16.45 5.01 8.74
N TYR A 88 -15.37 4.81 9.50
CA TYR A 88 -15.45 4.70 10.95
C TYR A 88 -16.04 5.97 11.58
N ASN A 89 -15.55 7.15 11.19
CA ASN A 89 -16.05 8.42 11.70
C ASN A 89 -17.52 8.63 11.36
N PHE A 90 -17.94 8.27 10.13
CA PHE A 90 -19.34 8.32 9.72
C PHE A 90 -20.25 7.45 10.60
N PHE A 91 -19.83 6.22 10.92
CA PHE A 91 -20.61 5.35 11.81
C PHE A 91 -20.69 5.90 13.22
N ILE A 92 -19.56 6.38 13.78
CA ILE A 92 -19.54 7.00 15.11
C ILE A 92 -20.50 8.18 15.16
N ASP A 93 -20.47 9.06 14.16
CA ASP A 93 -21.38 10.22 14.09
C ASP A 93 -22.84 9.80 14.11
N LYS A 94 -23.20 8.78 13.32
CA LYS A 94 -24.56 8.25 13.23
C LYS A 94 -25.04 7.64 14.56
N PHE A 95 -24.16 6.93 15.28
CA PHE A 95 -24.51 6.34 16.58
C PHE A 95 -24.62 7.37 17.70
N GLU A 96 -23.82 8.45 17.65
CA GLU A 96 -23.87 9.55 18.63
C GLU A 96 -25.14 10.41 18.43
N THR A 97 -25.53 10.71 17.18
CA THR A 97 -26.79 11.44 16.92
C THR A 97 -28.03 10.64 17.32
N GLY A 98 -28.02 9.32 17.14
CA GLY A 98 -29.13 8.45 17.54
C GLY A 98 -29.35 8.33 19.05
N LYS A 99 -28.34 8.65 19.89
CA LYS A 99 -28.45 8.65 21.35
C LYS A 99 -28.96 9.96 21.94
N SER A 100 -28.80 11.09 21.25
CA SER A 100 -29.21 12.41 21.76
C SER A 100 -30.67 12.76 21.47
N GLY A 101 -31.39 11.94 20.71
CA GLY A 101 -32.80 12.13 20.34
C GLY A 101 -33.80 11.31 21.17
N LYS A 102 -33.40 10.77 22.32
CA LYS A 102 -34.28 10.11 23.30
C LYS A 102 -34.19 10.81 24.65
#